data_AF-A0A6P1L0T3-F1
#
_entry.id   AF-A0A6P1L0T3-F1
#
_cell.length_a   1.000
_cell.length_b   1.000
_cell.length_c   1.000
_cell.angle_alpha   90.00
_cell.angle_beta   90.00
_cell.angle_gamma   90.00
#
_symmetry.space_group_name_H-M   'P 1'
#
loop_
_entity.id
_entity.type
_entity.pdbx_description
1 polymer ?
#
loop_
_entity_poly.entity_id
_entity_poly.type
_entity_poly.pdbx_seq_one_letter_code
_entity_poly.pdbx_strand_id
1 'polypeptide(L)' 'MKATDQLVHFLEEELGISGGAISLALRHCEQTPNFLAMTLWQYGLVTLDQLAQIFDWLETV' A
#
# COMPACT_ATOMS: atom_id res chain seq x y z
N MET A 1 14.31 6.38 7.29
CA MET A 1 12.88 6.02 7.19
C MET A 1 12.80 4.84 6.24
N LYS A 2 12.07 3.76 6.54
CA LYS A 2 11.96 2.64 5.59
C LYS A 2 10.95 3.01 4.50
N ALA A 3 11.15 2.55 3.26
CA ALA A 3 10.24 2.80 2.14
C ALA A 3 8.78 2.38 2.47
N THR A 4 8.61 1.35 3.30
CA THR A 4 7.29 0.92 3.79
C THR A 4 6.58 1.99 4.63
N ASP A 5 7.31 2.74 5.46
CA ASP A 5 6.69 3.78 6.32
C ASP A 5 6.18 4.95 5.46
N GLN A 6 6.93 5.30 4.41
CA GLN A 6 6.52 6.33 3.45
C GLN A 6 5.31 5.87 2.63
N LEU A 7 5.29 4.59 2.21
CA LEU A 7 4.16 4.03 1.49
C LEU A 7 2.90 4.07 2.36
N VAL A 8 2.97 3.63 3.63
CA VAL A 8 1.83 3.68 4.54
C VAL A 8 1.27 5.10 4.64
N HIS A 9 2.13 6.11 4.76
CA HIS A 9 1.69 7.50 4.82
C HIS A 9 0.99 7.95 3.52
N PHE A 10 1.53 7.60 2.36
CA PHE A 10 0.90 7.85 1.07
C PHE A 10 -0.48 7.17 0.96
N LEU A 11 -0.60 5.92 1.38
CA LEU A 11 -1.86 5.17 1.35
C LEU A 11 -2.93 5.83 2.23
N GLU A 12 -2.57 6.34 3.41
CA GLU A 12 -3.52 6.99 4.33
C GLU A 12 -3.91 8.40 3.87
N GLU A 13 -2.93 9.24 3.52
CA GLU A 13 -3.16 10.66 3.23
C GLU A 13 -3.64 10.90 1.79
N GLU A 14 -3.00 10.27 0.80
CA GLU A 14 -3.27 10.53 -0.62
C GLU A 14 -4.38 9.62 -1.16
N LEU A 15 -4.39 8.34 -0.78
CA LEU A 15 -5.40 7.37 -1.25
C LEU A 15 -6.57 7.18 -0.29
N GLY A 16 -6.52 7.75 0.92
CA GLY A 16 -7.62 7.68 1.89
C GLY A 16 -7.90 6.27 2.41
N ILE A 17 -6.91 5.38 2.36
CA ILE A 17 -7.07 3.99 2.81
C ILE A 17 -7.04 3.96 4.33
N SER A 18 -8.03 3.29 4.93
CA SER A 18 -8.08 3.13 6.38
C SER A 18 -6.82 2.41 6.90
N GLY A 19 -6.22 2.93 7.98
CA GLY A 19 -5.13 2.26 8.69
C GLY A 19 -5.47 0.83 9.14
N GLY A 20 -6.75 0.49 9.32
CA GLY A 20 -7.19 -0.89 9.57
C GLY A 20 -6.98 -1.83 8.38
N ALA A 21 -7.22 -1.36 7.15
CA ALA A 21 -6.98 -2.10 5.91
C ALA A 21 -5.47 -2.29 5.67
N ILE A 22 -4.68 -1.23 5.90
CA ILE A 22 -3.22 -1.28 5.81
C ILE A 22 -2.64 -2.24 6.84
N SER A 23 -3.11 -2.18 8.09
CA SER A 23 -2.69 -3.09 9.16
C SER A 23 -3.02 -4.55 8.85
N LEU A 24 -4.15 -4.82 8.20
CA LEU A 24 -4.51 -6.16 7.75
C LEU A 24 -3.52 -6.66 6.70
N ALA A 25 -3.24 -5.85 5.68
CA ALA A 25 -2.31 -6.23 4.62
C ALA A 25 -0.86 -6.41 5.13
N LEU A 26 -0.41 -5.55 6.05
CA LEU A 26 0.91 -5.66 6.68
C LEU A 26 1.12 -6.96 7.48
N ARG A 27 0.07 -7.54 8.05
CA ARG A 27 0.15 -8.83 8.77
C ARG A 27 0.38 -10.02 7.85
N HIS A 28 0.04 -9.88 6.57
CA HIS A 28 0.11 -10.94 5.56
C HIS A 28 1.22 -10.73 4.52
N CYS A 29 2.00 -9.67 4.67
CA CYS A 29 3.05 -9.27 3.71
C CYS A 29 4.44 -9.48 4.32
N GLU A 30 5.32 -10.18 3.59
CA GLU A 30 6.78 -10.14 3.81
C GLU A 30 7.24 -8.71 3.55
N GLN A 31 7.60 -7.97 4.61
CA GLN A 31 7.83 -6.51 4.75
C GLN A 31 8.46 -5.74 3.57
N THR A 32 7.85 -5.77 2.39
CA THR A 32 8.28 -5.07 1.20
C THR A 32 7.10 -4.30 0.64
N PRO A 33 7.33 -3.08 0.14
CA PRO A 33 6.25 -2.22 -0.33
C PRO A 33 5.49 -2.80 -1.52
N ASN A 34 6.18 -3.51 -2.42
CA ASN A 34 5.55 -4.15 -3.59
C ASN A 34 4.58 -5.26 -3.17
N PHE A 35 4.95 -6.09 -2.18
CA PHE A 35 4.03 -7.10 -1.66
C PHE A 35 2.86 -6.47 -0.92
N LEU A 36 3.06 -5.37 -0.20
CA LEU A 36 1.97 -4.66 0.48
C LEU A 36 0.92 -4.16 -0.52
N ALA A 37 1.36 -3.53 -1.61
CA ALA A 37 0.49 -3.07 -2.70
C ALA A 37 -0.32 -4.24 -3.30
N MET A 38 0.34 -5.37 -3.59
CA MET A 38 -0.31 -6.58 -4.08
C MET A 38 -1.31 -7.16 -3.08
N THR A 39 -0.97 -7.21 -1.80
CA THR A 39 -1.86 -7.72 -0.75
C THR A 39 -3.10 -6.86 -0.62
N LEU A 40 -2.99 -5.53 -0.64
CA LEU A 40 -4.14 -4.64 -0.61
C LEU A 40 -5.13 -4.95 -1.75
N TRP A 41 -4.61 -5.16 -2.96
CA TRP A 41 -5.45 -5.49 -4.12
C TRP A 41 -6.08 -6.88 -4.04
N GLN A 42 -5.32 -7.89 -3.62
CA GLN A 42 -5.83 -9.27 -3.48
C GLN A 42 -6.97 -9.38 -2.46
N TYR A 43 -6.95 -8.54 -1.43
CA TYR A 43 -8.01 -8.48 -0.42
C TYR A 43 -9.17 -7.54 -0.81
N GLY A 44 -9.11 -6.92 -2.00
CA GLY A 44 -10.12 -5.98 -2.48
C GLY A 44 -10.16 -4.66 -1.70
N LEU A 45 -9.07 -4.31 -1.01
CA LEU A 45 -8.94 -3.09 -0.21
C LEU A 45 -8.59 -1.86 -1.07
N VAL A 46 -8.08 -2.11 -2.28
CA VAL A 46 -7.83 -1.10 -3.31
C VAL A 46 -8.34 -1.56 -4.66
N THR A 47 -8.69 -0.61 -5.51
CA THR A 47 -9.01 -0.88 -6.91
C THR A 47 -7.76 -1.08 -7.75
N LEU A 48 -7.92 -1.58 -8.99
CA LEU A 48 -6.80 -1.68 -9.94
C LEU A 48 -6.21 -0.30 -10.29
N ASP A 49 -7.03 0.75 -10.31
CA ASP A 49 -6.59 2.12 -10.55
C ASP A 49 -5.72 2.66 -9.39
N GLN A 50 -6.19 2.48 -8.15
CA GLN A 50 -5.40 2.82 -6.96
C GLN A 50 -4.11 1.99 -6.89
N LEU A 51 -4.17 0.72 -7.27
CA LEU A 51 -2.99 -0.14 -7.35
C LEU A 51 -1.95 0.44 -8.32
N ALA A 52 -2.37 0.89 -9.50
CA ALA A 52 -1.48 1.53 -10.47
C ALA A 52 -0.81 2.79 -9.85
N GLN A 53 -1.61 3.66 -9.21
CA GLN A 53 -1.08 4.85 -8.52
C GLN A 53 -0.05 4.51 -7.42
N ILE A 54 -0.25 3.41 -6.69
CA ILE A 54 0.72 2.93 -5.70
C ILE A 54 2.04 2.53 -6.37
N PHE A 55 1.99 1.81 -7.49
CA PHE A 55 3.22 1.42 -8.21
C PHE A 55 3.92 2.63 -8.85
N ASP A 56 3.16 3.54 -9.46
CA ASP A 56 3.71 4.79 -10.00
C ASP A 56 4.45 5.57 -8.89
N TRP A 57 3.84 5.68 -7.71
CA TRP A 57 4.48 6.32 -6.56
C TRP A 57 5.74 5.56 -6.13
N LEU A 58 5.70 4.23 -6.07
CA LEU A 58 6.86 3.40 -5.70
C LEU A 58 8.06 3.53 -6.66
N GLU A 59 7.85 3.92 -7.92
CA GLU A 59 8.94 4.21 -8.85
C GLU A 59 9.57 5.60 -8.62
N THR A 60 8.93 6.47 -7.83
CA THR A 60 9.43 7.82 -7.52
C THR A 60 10.25 7.93 -6.23
N VAL A 61 10.22 6.90 -5.36
CA VAL A 61 10.90 6.86 -4.04
C VAL A 61 12.27 6.21 -4.06
#